data_AF-A0AAN5D6V7-F1
#
_entry.id   AF-A0AAN5D6V7-F1
#
_cell.length_a   1.000
_cell.length_b   1.000
_cell.length_c   1.000
_cell.angle_alpha   90.00
_cell.angle_beta   90.00
_cell.angle_gamma   90.00
#
_symmetry.space_group_name_H-M   'P 1'
#
loop_
_entity.id
_entity.type
_entity.pdbx_description
1 polymer ?
#
loop_
_entity_poly.entity_id
_entity_poly.type
_entity_poly.pdbx_seq_one_letter_code
_entity_poly.pdbx_strand_id
1 'polypeptide(L)'
;FYTWLGAHPTIQQIMVYLMQQCYYLQNICVLLLTLDRFAAIHAVTGNTAWWKRFNPIISAILLAVCVIILVLTRLLADPCAYITNDDICGDIRKRLARAALIATLIQLTFGILIFLSASIINVLSLLQLRNFSFQSSANANARMRREMPFFLVSLCIFIAQFLNLMIMVILTLYQVKPDWLTFLKFSFDITPWTSDTFSIGPAYYTILLPGPIRRYYHAKVSKITITFHSSSTSINSREIVVS
;
A
#
# COMPACT_ATOMS: atom_id res chain seq x y z
N PHE A 1 -5.06 -26.26 -6.18
CA PHE A 1 -5.53 -24.88 -6.42
C PHE A 1 -5.54 -24.53 -7.91
N TYR A 2 -4.38 -24.48 -8.60
CA TYR A 2 -4.33 -24.12 -10.03
C TYR A 2 -5.18 -25.00 -10.96
N THR A 3 -5.23 -26.32 -10.72
CA THR A 3 -6.08 -27.25 -11.46
C THR A 3 -7.58 -26.96 -11.27
N TRP A 4 -7.98 -26.67 -10.02
CA TRP A 4 -9.35 -26.26 -9.69
C TRP A 4 -9.71 -24.91 -10.32
N LEU A 5 -8.76 -23.96 -10.33
CA LEU A 5 -8.96 -22.65 -10.94
C LEU A 5 -9.13 -22.76 -12.46
N GLY A 6 -8.37 -23.65 -13.11
CA GLY A 6 -8.52 -23.94 -14.54
C GLY A 6 -9.86 -24.55 -14.93
N ALA A 7 -10.53 -25.25 -14.00
CA ALA A 7 -11.88 -25.76 -14.21
C ALA A 7 -12.98 -24.67 -14.11
N HIS A 8 -12.65 -23.48 -13.59
CA HIS A 8 -13.61 -22.39 -13.35
C HIS A 8 -13.15 -21.08 -14.02
N PRO A 9 -13.30 -20.94 -15.34
CA PRO A 9 -12.78 -19.79 -16.09
C PRO A 9 -13.34 -18.44 -15.61
N THR A 10 -14.59 -18.42 -15.14
CA THR A 10 -15.22 -17.21 -14.55
C THR A 10 -14.49 -16.74 -13.30
N ILE A 11 -14.12 -17.66 -12.42
CA ILE A 11 -13.39 -17.33 -11.19
C ILE A 11 -12.00 -16.81 -11.54
N GLN A 12 -11.33 -17.43 -12.51
CA GLN A 12 -10.03 -16.95 -13.00
C GLN A 12 -10.11 -15.51 -13.52
N GLN A 13 -11.12 -15.18 -14.33
CA GLN A 13 -11.33 -13.82 -14.84
C GLN A 13 -11.59 -12.81 -13.71
N ILE A 14 -12.42 -13.18 -12.72
CA ILE A 14 -12.68 -12.35 -11.54
C ILE A 14 -11.38 -12.11 -10.76
N MET A 15 -10.56 -13.14 -10.55
CA MET A 15 -9.29 -12.99 -9.82
C MET A 15 -8.30 -12.10 -10.57
N VAL A 16 -8.19 -12.24 -11.90
CA VAL A 16 -7.33 -11.37 -12.73
C VAL A 16 -7.82 -9.92 -12.66
N TYR A 17 -9.13 -9.71 -12.72
CA TYR A 17 -9.74 -8.39 -12.57
C TYR A 17 -9.44 -7.76 -11.21
N LEU A 18 -9.69 -8.50 -10.12
CA LEU A 18 -9.42 -8.03 -8.76
C LEU A 18 -7.94 -7.75 -8.54
N MET A 19 -7.04 -8.57 -9.08
CA MET A 19 -5.60 -8.36 -8.98
C MET A 19 -5.17 -7.04 -9.63
N GLN A 20 -5.68 -6.72 -10.83
CA GLN A 20 -5.44 -5.44 -11.48
C GLN A 20 -6.00 -4.26 -10.67
N GLN A 21 -7.22 -4.39 -10.17
CA GLN A 21 -7.86 -3.37 -9.33
C GLN A 21 -7.08 -3.11 -8.03
N CYS A 22 -6.66 -4.17 -7.34
CA CYS A 22 -5.85 -4.09 -6.14
C CYS A 22 -4.50 -3.42 -6.41
N TYR A 23 -3.87 -3.68 -7.56
CA TYR A 23 -2.61 -3.02 -7.93
C TYR A 23 -2.76 -1.50 -8.06
N TYR A 24 -3.79 -1.05 -8.78
CA TYR A 24 -4.07 0.38 -8.95
C TYR A 24 -4.39 1.05 -7.61
N LEU A 25 -5.26 0.43 -6.82
CA LEU A 25 -5.66 0.92 -5.51
C LEU A 25 -4.46 0.99 -4.55
N GLN A 26 -3.63 -0.05 -4.49
CA GLN A 26 -2.44 -0.09 -3.66
C GLN A 26 -1.48 1.05 -4.00
N ASN A 27 -1.23 1.30 -5.29
CA ASN A 27 -0.37 2.40 -5.71
C ASN A 27 -0.91 3.77 -5.29
N ILE A 28 -2.21 4.02 -5.43
CA ILE A 28 -2.85 5.25 -4.93
C ILE A 28 -2.77 5.36 -3.42
N CYS A 29 -3.11 4.29 -2.69
CA CYS A 29 -3.06 4.28 -1.23
C CYS A 29 -1.66 4.65 -0.74
N VAL A 30 -0.62 4.16 -1.41
CA VAL A 30 0.76 4.55 -1.08
C VAL A 30 1.04 6.02 -1.42
N LEU A 31 0.58 6.53 -2.56
CA LEU A 31 0.74 7.96 -2.88
C LEU A 31 0.06 8.84 -1.82
N LEU A 32 -1.18 8.51 -1.44
CA LEU A 32 -1.95 9.20 -0.42
C LEU A 32 -1.25 9.14 0.94
N LEU A 33 -0.76 7.98 1.35
CA LEU A 33 -0.02 7.84 2.61
C LEU A 33 1.28 8.66 2.59
N THR A 34 1.99 8.67 1.47
CA THR A 34 3.18 9.51 1.25
C THR A 34 2.85 11.00 1.37
N LEU A 35 1.73 11.43 0.78
CA LEU A 35 1.24 12.81 0.88
C LEU A 35 0.79 13.18 2.30
N ASP A 36 0.03 12.31 2.98
CA ASP A 36 -0.40 12.51 4.37
C ASP A 36 0.79 12.67 5.29
N ARG A 37 1.83 11.86 5.09
CA ARG A 37 3.08 11.98 5.84
C ARG A 37 3.80 13.29 5.55
N PHE A 38 3.91 13.68 4.28
CA PHE A 38 4.50 14.96 3.91
C PHE A 38 3.75 16.12 4.55
N ALA A 39 2.42 16.10 4.52
CA ALA A 39 1.58 17.10 5.17
C ALA A 39 1.75 17.10 6.69
N ALA A 40 1.90 15.94 7.33
CA ALA A 40 2.17 15.84 8.75
C ALA A 40 3.52 16.44 9.15
N ILE A 41 4.56 16.24 8.33
CA ILE A 41 5.88 16.86 8.54
C ILE A 41 5.78 18.37 8.32
N HIS A 42 5.10 18.80 7.25
CA HIS A 42 4.85 20.22 6.96
C HIS A 42 3.96 20.90 8.01
N ALA A 43 3.13 20.16 8.75
CA ALA A 43 2.34 20.70 9.86
C ALA A 43 3.20 21.25 10.99
N VAL A 44 4.44 20.78 11.11
CA VAL A 44 5.39 21.28 12.12
C VAL A 44 5.88 22.69 11.75
N THR A 45 5.85 23.04 10.47
CA THR A 45 6.46 24.27 9.93
C THR A 45 5.44 25.35 9.60
N GLY A 46 4.18 24.98 9.36
CA GLY A 46 3.16 25.92 8.96
C GLY A 46 1.73 25.42 9.13
N ASN A 47 0.78 26.26 8.75
CA ASN A 47 -0.64 25.96 8.86
C ASN A 47 -1.07 24.88 7.86
N THR A 48 -1.58 23.74 8.34
CA THR A 48 -2.06 22.61 7.53
C THR A 48 -3.58 22.53 7.39
N ALA A 49 -4.30 23.61 7.70
CA ALA A 49 -5.75 23.70 7.48
C ALA A 49 -6.12 23.39 6.02
N TRP A 50 -5.28 23.78 5.06
CA TRP A 50 -5.50 23.50 3.64
C TRP A 50 -5.49 21.98 3.36
N TRP A 51 -4.52 21.23 3.87
CA TRP A 51 -4.42 19.79 3.63
C TRP A 51 -5.65 19.07 4.19
N LYS A 52 -6.08 19.41 5.41
CA LYS A 52 -7.28 18.80 6.02
C LYS A 52 -8.54 19.02 5.18
N ARG A 53 -8.65 20.17 4.52
CA ARG A 53 -9.79 20.50 3.65
C ARG A 53 -9.73 19.79 2.30
N PHE A 54 -8.55 19.72 1.68
CA PHE A 54 -8.39 19.19 0.33
C PHE A 54 -8.10 17.69 0.25
N ASN A 55 -7.57 17.07 1.32
CA ASN A 55 -7.22 15.65 1.33
C ASN A 55 -8.36 14.74 0.84
N PRO A 56 -9.59 14.77 1.41
CA PRO A 56 -10.66 13.88 0.95
C PRO A 56 -11.04 14.11 -0.52
N ILE A 57 -10.93 15.36 -1.01
CA ILE A 57 -11.22 15.69 -2.41
C ILE A 57 -10.14 15.09 -3.32
N ILE A 58 -8.86 15.26 -2.98
CA ILE A 58 -7.74 14.68 -3.72
C ILE A 58 -7.84 13.15 -3.73
N SER A 59 -8.13 12.52 -2.59
CA SER A 59 -8.34 11.07 -2.52
C SER A 59 -9.48 10.61 -3.41
N ALA A 60 -10.63 11.30 -3.39
CA ALA A 60 -11.76 10.96 -4.24
C ALA A 60 -11.44 11.09 -5.73
N ILE A 61 -10.74 12.16 -6.13
CA ILE A 61 -10.31 12.36 -7.53
C ILE A 61 -9.35 11.26 -7.96
N LEU A 62 -8.33 10.95 -7.15
CA LEU A 62 -7.38 9.89 -7.47
C LEU A 62 -8.08 8.53 -7.61
N LEU A 63 -8.98 8.19 -6.69
CA LEU A 63 -9.78 6.97 -6.77
C LEU A 63 -10.65 6.93 -8.04
N ALA A 64 -11.30 8.04 -8.38
CA ALA A 64 -12.09 8.14 -9.61
C ALA A 64 -11.24 7.94 -10.87
N VAL A 65 -10.06 8.56 -10.93
CA VAL A 65 -9.09 8.36 -12.02
C VAL A 65 -8.69 6.89 -12.14
N CYS A 66 -8.46 6.20 -11.02
CA CYS A 66 -8.15 4.77 -11.06
C CYS A 66 -9.29 3.91 -11.58
N VAL A 67 -10.53 4.18 -11.17
CA VAL A 67 -11.71 3.49 -11.71
C VAL A 67 -11.82 3.72 -13.21
N ILE A 68 -11.59 4.95 -13.69
CA ILE A 68 -11.61 5.26 -15.12
C ILE A 68 -10.52 4.49 -15.87
N ILE A 69 -9.27 4.52 -15.39
CA ILE A 69 -8.15 3.77 -16.01
C ILE A 69 -8.46 2.27 -16.04
N LEU A 70 -9.01 1.71 -14.96
CA LEU A 70 -9.38 0.31 -14.88
C LEU A 70 -10.46 -0.05 -15.92
N VAL A 71 -11.53 0.75 -16.01
CA VAL A 71 -12.60 0.53 -16.99
C VAL A 71 -12.05 0.64 -18.42
N LEU A 72 -11.23 1.66 -18.70
CA LEU A 72 -10.63 1.84 -20.03
C LEU A 72 -9.70 0.68 -20.40
N THR A 73 -8.82 0.26 -19.49
CA THR A 73 -7.90 -0.86 -19.74
C THR A 73 -8.65 -2.18 -19.92
N ARG A 74 -9.77 -2.38 -19.22
CA ARG A 74 -10.60 -3.59 -19.40
C ARG A 74 -11.39 -3.57 -20.70
N LEU A 75 -12.00 -2.43 -21.04
CA LEU A 75 -12.72 -2.27 -22.31
C LEU A 75 -11.81 -2.56 -23.51
N LEU A 76 -10.53 -2.20 -23.42
CA LEU A 76 -9.52 -2.52 -24.44
C LEU A 76 -9.17 -4.02 -24.47
N ALA A 77 -9.22 -4.72 -23.35
CA ALA A 77 -8.79 -6.11 -23.20
C ALA A 77 -9.87 -7.15 -23.59
N ASP A 78 -11.16 -6.80 -23.61
CA ASP A 78 -12.26 -7.77 -23.80
C ASP A 78 -13.19 -7.49 -25.00
N PRO A 79 -12.70 -7.27 -26.24
CA PRO A 79 -13.56 -7.06 -27.40
C PRO A 79 -14.20 -8.34 -27.96
N CYS A 80 -13.82 -9.54 -27.49
CA CYS A 80 -14.12 -10.80 -28.19
C CYS A 80 -14.90 -11.85 -27.40
N ALA A 81 -15.42 -11.56 -26.20
CA ALA A 81 -16.27 -12.49 -25.44
C ALA A 81 -17.60 -12.89 -26.15
N TYR A 82 -17.91 -12.29 -27.30
CA TYR A 82 -19.19 -12.46 -28.01
C TYR A 82 -19.10 -13.01 -29.45
N ILE A 83 -17.94 -13.42 -29.95
CA ILE A 83 -17.80 -13.89 -31.34
C ILE A 83 -17.46 -15.39 -31.36
N THR A 84 -18.42 -16.22 -31.75
CA THR A 84 -18.42 -17.70 -31.71
C THR A 84 -17.92 -18.40 -32.99
N ASN A 85 -17.33 -17.68 -33.96
CA ASN A 85 -16.88 -18.29 -35.21
C ASN A 85 -15.40 -18.73 -35.15
N ASP A 86 -15.17 -20.03 -35.29
CA ASP A 86 -13.87 -20.71 -35.14
C ASP A 86 -12.80 -20.26 -36.17
N ASP A 87 -13.19 -19.84 -37.37
CA ASP A 87 -12.22 -19.44 -38.42
C ASP A 87 -11.55 -18.07 -38.17
N ILE A 88 -12.09 -17.24 -37.26
CA ILE A 88 -11.55 -15.91 -36.93
C ILE A 88 -10.53 -16.00 -35.76
N CYS A 89 -10.32 -17.20 -35.21
CA CYS A 89 -9.61 -17.43 -33.95
C CYS A 89 -8.12 -16.98 -33.98
N GLY A 90 -7.46 -17.07 -35.13
CA GLY A 90 -6.05 -16.68 -35.28
C GLY A 90 -5.79 -15.16 -35.16
N ASP A 91 -6.60 -14.33 -35.82
CA ASP A 91 -6.45 -12.87 -35.76
C ASP A 91 -6.93 -12.32 -34.41
N ILE A 92 -7.98 -12.93 -33.85
CA ILE A 92 -8.48 -12.60 -32.50
C ILE A 92 -7.41 -12.82 -31.44
N ARG A 93 -6.70 -13.96 -31.47
CA ARG A 93 -5.63 -14.26 -30.50
C ARG A 93 -4.51 -13.21 -30.55
N LYS A 94 -4.11 -12.77 -31.74
CA LYS A 94 -3.08 -11.72 -31.90
C LYS A 94 -3.55 -10.37 -31.37
N ARG A 95 -4.81 -10.00 -31.62
CA ARG A 95 -5.42 -8.76 -31.09
C ARG A 95 -5.51 -8.80 -29.57
N LEU A 96 -5.91 -9.93 -28.99
CA LEU A 96 -6.00 -10.12 -27.55
C LEU A 96 -4.63 -10.03 -26.87
N ALA A 97 -3.61 -10.67 -27.43
CA ALA A 97 -2.23 -10.57 -26.95
C ALA A 97 -1.72 -9.12 -26.98
N ARG A 98 -2.01 -8.39 -28.06
CA ARG A 98 -1.65 -6.96 -28.17
C ARG A 98 -2.39 -6.10 -27.15
N ALA A 99 -3.68 -6.33 -26.95
CA ALA A 99 -4.48 -5.60 -25.95
C ALA A 99 -3.98 -5.86 -24.53
N ALA A 100 -3.66 -7.11 -24.19
CA ALA A 100 -3.07 -7.47 -22.90
C ALA A 100 -1.72 -6.77 -22.68
N LEU A 101 -0.88 -6.70 -23.71
CA LEU A 101 0.38 -5.97 -23.67
C LEU A 101 0.17 -4.47 -23.46
N ILE A 102 -0.76 -3.86 -24.18
CA ILE A 102 -1.11 -2.43 -23.99
C ILE A 102 -1.62 -2.17 -22.57
N ALA A 103 -2.51 -3.01 -22.05
CA ALA A 103 -3.02 -2.89 -20.68
C ALA A 103 -1.88 -2.98 -19.66
N THR A 104 -0.94 -3.90 -19.86
CA THR A 104 0.23 -4.08 -18.98
C THR A 104 1.17 -2.87 -19.06
N LEU A 105 1.38 -2.31 -20.25
CA LEU A 105 2.16 -1.08 -20.43
C LEU A 105 1.50 0.11 -19.74
N ILE A 106 0.19 0.29 -19.87
CA ILE A 106 -0.56 1.36 -19.17
C ILE A 106 -0.39 1.20 -17.66
N GLN A 107 -0.53 -0.02 -17.14
CA GLN A 107 -0.37 -0.32 -15.72
C GLN A 107 1.07 -0.03 -15.23
N LEU A 108 2.08 -0.37 -16.05
CA LEU A 108 3.47 -0.07 -15.77
C LEU A 108 3.73 1.43 -15.76
N THR A 109 3.28 2.16 -16.78
CA THR A 109 3.41 3.62 -16.86
C THR A 109 2.75 4.30 -15.66
N PHE A 110 1.55 3.88 -15.29
CA PHE A 110 0.87 4.37 -14.09
C PHE A 110 1.71 4.12 -12.83
N GLY A 111 2.21 2.90 -12.66
CA GLY A 111 3.09 2.54 -11.54
C GLY A 111 4.34 3.41 -11.46
N ILE A 112 5.01 3.65 -12.59
CA ILE A 112 6.20 4.52 -12.68
C ILE A 112 5.86 5.95 -12.26
N LEU A 113 4.76 6.52 -12.77
CA LEU A 113 4.35 7.89 -12.44
C LEU A 113 4.06 8.05 -10.94
N ILE A 114 3.34 7.09 -10.35
CA ILE A 114 3.05 7.08 -8.92
C ILE A 114 4.34 6.90 -8.10
N PHE A 115 5.21 5.98 -8.51
CA PHE A 115 6.50 5.74 -7.85
C PHE A 115 7.39 6.99 -7.88
N LEU A 116 7.51 7.67 -9.02
CA LEU A 116 8.28 8.90 -9.15
C LEU A 116 7.69 10.02 -8.28
N SER A 117 6.36 10.18 -8.29
CA SER A 117 5.68 11.18 -7.47
C SER A 117 5.92 10.93 -5.98
N ALA A 118 5.75 9.69 -5.52
CA ALA A 118 6.03 9.29 -4.14
C ALA A 118 7.52 9.46 -3.80
N SER A 119 8.43 9.14 -4.71
CA SER A 119 9.88 9.33 -4.54
C SER A 119 10.24 10.79 -4.31
N ILE A 120 9.71 11.69 -5.15
CA ILE A 120 9.94 13.14 -5.05
C ILE A 120 9.45 13.64 -3.70
N ILE A 121 8.21 13.31 -3.31
CA ILE A 121 7.63 13.71 -2.02
C ILE A 121 8.44 13.12 -0.85
N ASN A 122 8.93 11.90 -0.98
CA ASN A 122 9.77 11.26 0.03
C ASN A 122 11.11 11.97 0.22
N VAL A 123 11.77 12.36 -0.88
CA VAL A 123 13.01 13.13 -0.85
C VAL A 123 12.76 14.52 -0.26
N LEU A 124 11.69 15.21 -0.66
CA LEU A 124 11.33 16.51 -0.10
C LEU A 124 11.06 16.44 1.41
N SER A 125 10.35 15.41 1.85
CA SER A 125 10.12 15.13 3.28
C SER A 125 11.44 14.95 4.03
N LEU A 126 12.38 14.22 3.45
CA LEU A 126 13.71 13.97 4.04
C LEU A 126 14.54 15.26 4.09
N LEU A 127 14.53 16.07 3.03
CA LEU A 127 15.24 17.36 2.99
C LEU A 127 14.72 18.32 4.05
N GLN A 128 13.39 18.41 4.22
CA GLN A 128 12.79 19.21 5.29
C GLN A 128 13.24 18.73 6.67
N LEU A 129 13.22 17.42 6.90
CA LEU A 129 13.65 16.80 8.16
C LEU A 129 15.14 17.06 8.45
N ARG A 130 15.99 16.98 7.43
CA ARG A 130 17.43 17.25 7.54
C ARG A 130 17.69 18.71 7.92
N ASN A 131 16.94 19.64 7.34
CA ASN A 131 17.06 21.06 7.67
C ASN A 131 16.70 21.32 9.15
N PHE A 132 15.70 20.63 9.72
CA PHE A 132 15.40 20.71 11.16
C PHE A 132 16.48 20.10 12.03
N SER A 133 17.08 18.99 11.59
CA SER A 133 18.16 18.34 12.32
C SER A 133 19.38 19.26 12.50
N PHE A 134 19.63 20.16 11.55
CA PHE A 134 20.79 21.06 11.61
C PHE A 134 20.56 22.27 12.52
N GLN A 135 19.31 22.74 12.66
CA GLN A 135 19.00 24.00 13.32
C GLN A 135 18.83 23.93 14.85
N SER A 136 18.83 22.76 15.50
CA SER A 136 18.36 22.68 16.88
C SER A 136 19.29 21.95 17.86
N SER A 137 19.73 22.68 18.88
CA SER A 137 20.45 22.25 20.09
C SER A 137 19.49 21.58 21.09
N ALA A 138 19.97 20.56 21.81
CA ALA A 138 19.36 19.76 22.91
C ALA A 138 17.91 19.21 22.72
N ASN A 139 16.95 20.02 22.31
CA ASN A 139 15.56 19.64 22.00
C ASN A 139 15.41 18.83 20.70
N ALA A 140 16.42 18.85 19.83
CA ALA A 140 16.44 18.06 18.58
C ALA A 140 16.40 16.55 18.85
N ASN A 141 17.14 16.05 19.84
CA ASN A 141 17.18 14.62 20.14
C ASN A 141 15.80 14.05 20.52
N ALA A 142 14.96 14.86 21.20
CA ALA A 142 13.61 14.47 21.57
C ALA A 142 12.62 14.51 20.39
N ARG A 143 12.81 15.41 19.42
CA ARG A 143 12.01 15.46 18.18
C ARG A 143 12.44 14.37 17.20
N MET A 144 13.73 14.17 17.00
CA MET A 144 14.28 13.14 16.11
C MET A 144 13.78 11.74 16.48
N ARG A 145 13.71 11.42 17.79
CA ARG A 145 13.11 10.15 18.27
C ARG A 145 11.62 9.99 17.94
N ARG A 146 10.87 11.09 17.80
CA ARG A 146 9.46 11.05 17.37
C ARG A 146 9.31 10.88 15.87
N GLU A 147 10.30 11.30 15.08
CA GLU A 147 10.23 11.34 13.62
C GLU A 147 10.84 10.10 12.94
N MET A 148 11.80 9.44 13.59
CA MET A 148 12.39 8.17 13.13
C MET A 148 11.36 7.09 12.73
N PRO A 149 10.27 6.83 13.49
CA PRO A 149 9.25 5.88 13.05
C PRO A 149 8.54 6.29 11.74
N PHE A 150 8.30 7.59 11.52
CA PHE A 150 7.67 8.07 10.28
C PHE A 150 8.59 7.93 9.07
N PHE A 151 9.89 8.14 9.28
CA PHE A 151 10.90 7.88 8.26
C PHE A 151 10.96 6.40 7.90
N LEU A 152 11.02 5.52 8.91
CA LEU A 152 11.11 4.08 8.71
C LEU A 152 9.87 3.51 8.01
N VAL A 153 8.67 3.91 8.44
CA VAL A 153 7.42 3.52 7.76
C VAL A 153 7.43 3.93 6.29
N SER A 154 7.88 5.15 5.98
CA SER A 154 8.00 5.58 4.59
C SER A 154 9.04 4.83 3.79
N LEU A 155 10.18 4.48 4.39
CA LEU A 155 11.21 3.69 3.73
C LEU A 155 10.67 2.30 3.38
N CYS A 156 9.96 1.66 4.31
CA CYS A 156 9.31 0.37 4.06
C CYS A 156 8.29 0.44 2.94
N ILE A 157 7.47 1.49 2.93
CA ILE A 157 6.47 1.73 1.89
C ILE A 157 7.15 1.99 0.53
N PHE A 158 8.24 2.74 0.51
CA PHE A 158 9.02 2.98 -0.70
C PHE A 158 9.64 1.70 -1.26
N ILE A 159 10.23 0.85 -0.40
CA ILE A 159 10.77 -0.45 -0.79
C ILE A 159 9.66 -1.35 -1.33
N ALA A 160 8.49 -1.37 -0.68
CA ALA A 160 7.33 -2.13 -1.15
C ALA A 160 6.91 -1.70 -2.56
N GLN A 161 6.79 -0.40 -2.80
CA GLN A 161 6.46 0.12 -4.14
C GLN A 161 7.51 -0.24 -5.18
N PHE A 162 8.79 -0.11 -4.82
CA PHE A 162 9.88 -0.47 -5.73
C PHE A 162 9.80 -1.94 -6.13
N LEU A 163 9.56 -2.85 -5.17
CA LEU A 163 9.43 -4.28 -5.46
C LEU A 163 8.19 -4.60 -6.29
N ASN A 164 7.04 -3.98 -6.00
CA ASN A 164 5.84 -4.12 -6.82
C ASN A 164 6.08 -3.65 -8.27
N LEU A 165 6.79 -2.53 -8.43
CA LEU A 165 7.15 -2.01 -9.75
C LEU A 165 8.10 -2.97 -10.49
N MET A 166 9.10 -3.52 -9.79
CA MET A 166 10.02 -4.51 -10.36
C MET A 166 9.28 -5.77 -10.84
N ILE A 167 8.31 -6.27 -10.07
CA ILE A 167 7.46 -7.40 -10.48
C ILE A 167 6.71 -7.06 -11.77
N MET A 168 6.11 -5.87 -11.86
CA MET A 168 5.41 -5.44 -13.07
C MET A 168 6.33 -5.30 -14.29
N VAL A 169 7.56 -4.81 -14.11
CA VAL A 169 8.58 -4.78 -15.18
C VAL A 169 8.88 -6.20 -15.66
N ILE A 170 9.09 -7.15 -14.75
CA ILE A 170 9.36 -8.55 -15.10
C ILE A 170 8.18 -9.17 -15.86
N LEU A 171 6.94 -8.95 -15.40
CA LEU A 171 5.73 -9.42 -16.08
C LEU A 171 5.61 -8.82 -17.50
N THR A 172 5.96 -7.55 -17.66
CA THR A 172 5.96 -6.87 -18.96
C THR A 172 7.01 -7.48 -19.89
N LEU A 173 8.24 -7.70 -19.39
CA LEU A 173 9.32 -8.31 -20.16
C LEU A 173 8.97 -9.74 -20.61
N TYR A 174 8.32 -10.51 -19.75
CA TYR A 174 7.84 -11.85 -20.09
C TYR A 174 6.83 -11.84 -21.25
N GLN A 175 5.89 -10.88 -21.26
CA GLN A 175 4.93 -10.77 -22.37
C GLN A 175 5.61 -10.44 -23.71
N VAL A 176 6.78 -9.80 -23.68
CA VAL A 176 7.58 -9.51 -24.88
C VAL A 176 8.47 -10.70 -25.28
N LYS A 177 9.01 -11.45 -24.31
CA LYS A 177 9.90 -12.60 -24.53
C LYS A 177 9.49 -13.80 -23.66
N PRO A 178 8.71 -14.75 -24.21
CA PRO A 178 8.11 -15.85 -23.43
C PRO A 178 9.10 -16.93 -22.97
N ASP A 179 10.35 -16.93 -23.46
CA ASP A 179 11.37 -17.94 -23.10
C ASP A 179 11.81 -17.89 -21.62
N TRP A 180 11.33 -16.91 -20.85
CA TRP A 180 11.71 -16.64 -19.46
C TRP A 180 10.77 -17.32 -18.45
N LEU A 181 10.26 -18.51 -18.76
CA LEU A 181 9.27 -19.24 -17.94
C LEU A 181 9.72 -19.48 -16.49
N THR A 182 11.02 -19.70 -16.26
CA THR A 182 11.61 -19.90 -14.93
C THR A 182 11.50 -18.64 -14.07
N PHE A 183 11.71 -17.47 -14.65
CA PHE A 183 11.58 -16.19 -13.94
C PHE A 183 10.13 -15.87 -13.60
N LEU A 184 9.18 -16.24 -14.46
CA LEU A 184 7.76 -16.06 -14.21
C LEU A 184 7.30 -16.82 -12.95
N LYS A 185 7.69 -18.10 -12.83
CA LYS A 185 7.36 -18.92 -11.66
C LYS A 185 7.91 -18.29 -10.38
N PHE A 186 9.17 -17.88 -10.41
CA PHE A 186 9.80 -17.17 -9.29
C PHE A 186 9.05 -15.88 -8.92
N SER A 187 8.62 -15.08 -9.89
CA SER A 187 7.83 -13.88 -9.64
C SER A 187 6.47 -14.19 -9.01
N PHE A 188 5.76 -15.22 -9.47
CA PHE A 188 4.48 -15.63 -8.86
C PHE A 188 4.65 -16.16 -7.44
N ASP A 189 5.76 -16.83 -7.13
CA ASP A 189 6.02 -17.33 -5.77
C ASP A 189 6.40 -16.20 -4.82
N ILE A 190 7.12 -15.18 -5.30
CA ILE A 190 7.56 -14.04 -4.48
C ILE A 190 6.48 -12.99 -4.30
N THR A 191 5.65 -12.74 -5.31
CA THR A 191 4.67 -11.63 -5.28
C THR A 191 3.78 -11.65 -4.04
N PRO A 192 3.16 -12.79 -3.65
CA PRO A 192 2.36 -12.88 -2.43
C PRO A 192 3.19 -12.58 -1.18
N TRP A 193 4.40 -13.16 -1.09
CA TRP A 193 5.31 -12.94 0.04
C TRP A 193 5.67 -11.48 0.20
N THR A 194 6.07 -10.81 -0.88
CA THR A 194 6.38 -9.37 -0.84
C THR A 194 5.14 -8.57 -0.47
N SER A 195 4.00 -8.81 -1.13
CA SER A 195 2.76 -8.08 -0.88
C SER A 195 2.29 -8.20 0.57
N ASP A 196 2.30 -9.42 1.12
CA ASP A 196 1.84 -9.70 2.49
C ASP A 196 2.80 -9.13 3.52
N THR A 197 4.12 -9.30 3.31
CA THR A 197 5.14 -8.77 4.22
C THR A 197 5.08 -7.25 4.32
N PHE A 198 4.86 -6.57 3.19
CA PHE A 198 4.73 -5.11 3.18
C PHE A 198 3.35 -4.60 3.60
N SER A 199 2.29 -5.40 3.45
CA SER A 199 0.95 -5.04 3.96
C SER A 199 0.87 -5.18 5.49
N ILE A 200 1.54 -6.19 6.05
CA ILE A 200 1.68 -6.37 7.50
C ILE A 200 2.70 -5.39 8.10
N GLY A 201 3.73 -5.02 7.33
CA GLY A 201 4.83 -4.16 7.79
C GLY A 201 4.37 -2.96 8.62
N PRO A 202 3.52 -2.05 8.10
CA PRO A 202 3.02 -0.89 8.84
C PRO A 202 2.29 -1.25 10.15
N ALA A 203 1.51 -2.33 10.16
CA ALA A 203 0.85 -2.83 11.37
C ALA A 203 1.87 -3.36 12.39
N TYR A 204 2.87 -4.10 11.92
CA TYR A 204 3.95 -4.61 12.76
C TYR A 204 4.81 -3.47 13.33
N TYR A 205 5.11 -2.45 12.52
CA TYR A 205 5.87 -1.27 12.94
C TYR A 205 5.11 -0.43 13.95
N THR A 206 3.80 -0.26 13.81
CA THR A 206 2.98 0.47 14.80
C THR A 206 2.90 -0.25 16.14
N ILE A 207 3.02 -1.58 16.16
CA ILE A 207 3.10 -2.39 17.38
C ILE A 207 4.50 -2.34 18.02
N LEU A 208 5.56 -2.51 17.22
CA LEU A 208 6.94 -2.61 17.72
C LEU A 208 7.50 -1.26 18.21
N LEU A 209 7.27 -0.17 17.47
CA LEU A 209 7.90 1.10 17.77
C LEU A 209 7.19 1.79 18.97
N PRO A 210 7.94 2.41 19.90
CA PRO A 210 7.40 3.17 21.03
C PRO A 210 6.78 4.51 20.57
N GLY A 211 5.72 4.42 19.77
CA GLY A 211 4.98 5.54 19.24
C GLY A 211 3.98 6.14 20.24
N PRO A 212 3.38 7.29 19.89
CA PRO A 212 2.30 7.91 20.66
C PRO A 212 1.12 6.96 20.87
N ILE A 213 0.81 6.12 19.86
CA ILE A 213 -0.26 5.13 19.91
C ILE A 213 0.03 4.07 20.98
N ARG A 214 1.25 3.53 21.03
CA ARG A 214 1.66 2.59 22.08
C ARG A 214 1.62 3.24 23.47
N ARG A 215 2.01 4.51 23.59
CA ARG A 215 1.88 5.25 24.87
C ARG A 215 0.42 5.46 25.27
N TYR A 216 -0.45 5.76 24.32
CA TYR A 216 -1.89 5.88 24.55
C TYR A 216 -2.50 4.55 25.00
N TYR A 217 -2.20 3.46 24.28
CA TYR A 217 -2.64 2.11 24.64
C TYR A 217 -2.09 1.69 26.00
N HIS A 218 -0.79 1.89 26.25
CA HIS A 218 -0.17 1.57 27.53
C HIS A 218 -0.78 2.39 28.67
N ALA A 219 -1.04 3.69 28.47
CA ALA A 219 -1.70 4.53 29.47
C ALA A 219 -3.16 4.11 29.72
N LYS A 220 -3.87 3.64 28.68
CA LYS A 220 -5.24 3.14 28.80
C LYS A 220 -5.28 1.79 29.52
N VAL A 221 -4.39 0.86 29.16
CA VAL A 221 -4.25 -0.45 29.81
C VAL A 221 -3.80 -0.29 31.26
N SER A 222 -2.79 0.55 31.54
CA SER A 222 -2.31 0.77 32.91
C SER A 222 -3.40 1.34 33.81
N LYS A 223 -4.26 2.24 33.30
CA LYS A 223 -5.42 2.75 34.03
C LYS A 223 -6.40 1.63 34.38
N ILE A 224 -6.71 0.75 33.42
CA ILE A 224 -7.62 -0.39 33.64
C ILE A 224 -7.04 -1.35 34.68
N THR A 225 -5.74 -1.68 34.60
CA THR A 225 -5.09 -2.58 35.56
C THR A 225 -5.13 -2.01 36.99
N ILE A 226 -4.90 -0.70 37.16
CA ILE A 226 -4.98 -0.04 38.47
C ILE A 226 -6.41 -0.10 39.02
N THR A 227 -7.43 0.19 38.21
CA THR A 227 -8.84 0.11 38.63
C THR A 227 -9.27 -1.30 39.00
N PHE A 228 -8.78 -2.31 38.27
CA PHE A 228 -9.06 -3.71 38.58
C PHE A 228 -8.45 -4.10 39.93
N HIS A 229 -7.20 -3.70 40.18
CA HIS A 229 -6.48 -4.02 41.42
C HIS A 229 -7.10 -3.33 42.65
N SER A 230 -7.56 -2.08 42.53
CA SER A 230 -8.26 -1.37 43.62
C SER A 230 -9.63 -1.98 43.95
N SER A 231 -10.28 -2.61 42.97
CA SER A 231 -11.57 -3.28 43.19
C SER A 231 -11.38 -4.58 43.96
N SER A 232 -10.31 -5.34 43.67
CA SER A 232 -9.98 -6.58 44.37
C SER A 232 -9.63 -6.37 45.85
N THR A 233 -8.89 -5.32 46.20
CA THR A 233 -8.56 -5.00 47.60
C THR A 233 -9.78 -4.56 48.41
N SER A 234 -10.77 -3.91 47.78
CA SER A 234 -12.01 -3.53 48.46
C SER A 234 -12.89 -4.73 48.86
N ILE A 235 -12.79 -5.85 48.14
CA ILE A 235 -13.53 -7.08 48.42
C ILE A 235 -12.88 -7.82 49.59
N ASN A 236 -11.56 -8.00 49.60
CA ASN A 236 -10.85 -8.64 50.73
C ASN A 236 -10.99 -7.86 52.04
N SER A 237 -11.14 -6.54 51.97
CA SER A 237 -11.33 -5.69 53.16
C SER A 237 -12.70 -5.89 53.83
N ARG A 238 -13.70 -6.43 53.11
CA ARG A 238 -15.05 -6.66 53.65
C ARG A 238 -15.21 -8.02 54.31
N GLU A 239 -14.39 -9.01 53.97
CA GLU A 239 -14.45 -10.34 54.61
C GLU A 239 -13.81 -10.38 56.00
N ILE A 240 -12.90 -9.45 56.33
CA ILE A 240 -12.17 -9.46 57.61
C ILE A 240 -12.96 -8.80 58.76
N VAL A 241 -14.10 -8.15 58.48
CA VAL A 241 -14.88 -7.41 59.50
C VAL A 241 -16.08 -8.20 60.06
N VAL A 242 -16.23 -9.49 59.71
CA VAL A 242 -17.40 -10.31 60.09
C VAL A 242 -17.05 -11.51 60.98
N SER A 243 -15.88 -11.52 61.62
CA SER A 243 -15.47 -12.59 62.55
C SER A 243 -15.06 -12.06 63.91
#